data_AF-A0A380E1T2-F1
#
_entry.id   AF-A0A380E1T2-F1
#
_cell.length_a   1.000
_cell.length_b   1.000
_cell.length_c   1.000
_cell.angle_alpha   90.00
_cell.angle_beta   90.00
_cell.angle_gamma   90.00
#
_symmetry.space_group_name_H-M   'P 1'
#
loop_
_entity.id
_entity.type
_entity.pdbx_description
1 polymer ?
#
loop_
_entity_poly.entity_id
_entity_poly.type
_entity_poly.pdbx_seq_one_letter_code
_entity_poly.pdbx_strand_id
1 'polypeptide(L)'
;MVKFNMIFQFEHLGLWNSGDSHFDVNSYKSVLNRWQKQLENKGWNALFIENHDQPRRVSTWGDDDKYWYESATSHAAVYFLQQGTPFIYQGQELV
;
A
#
# COMPACT_ATOMS: atom_id res chain seq x y z
N MET A 1 4.62 -1.77 -29.85
CA MET A 1 3.70 -1.91 -28.69
C MET A 1 4.57 -1.79 -27.45
N VAL A 2 4.40 -0.73 -26.64
CA VAL A 2 5.19 -0.55 -25.42
C VAL A 2 4.80 -1.65 -24.42
N LYS A 3 5.78 -2.43 -23.97
CA LYS A 3 5.59 -3.42 -22.90
C LYS A 3 6.16 -2.84 -21.62
N PHE A 4 5.38 -2.89 -20.55
CA PHE A 4 5.83 -2.51 -19.21
C PHE A 4 6.20 -3.76 -18.42
N ASN A 5 7.19 -3.65 -17.54
CA ASN A 5 7.58 -4.75 -16.66
C ASN A 5 6.70 -4.87 -15.42
N MET A 6 6.10 -3.76 -14.97
CA MET A 6 5.28 -3.67 -13.77
C MET A 6 4.25 -2.53 -13.89
N ILE A 7 3.23 -2.53 -13.03
CA ILE A 7 2.18 -1.50 -13.00
C ILE A 7 1.88 -1.07 -11.56
N PHE A 8 1.69 0.25 -11.38
CA PHE A 8 1.10 0.82 -10.16
C PHE A 8 -0.43 0.82 -10.29
N GLN A 9 -1.11 0.25 -9.31
CA GLN A 9 -2.56 0.31 -9.17
C GLN A 9 -2.94 1.25 -8.03
N PHE A 10 -4.00 2.04 -8.22
CA PHE A 10 -4.44 3.07 -7.28
C PHE A 10 -5.71 2.67 -6.53
N GLU A 11 -6.21 1.45 -6.72
CA GLU A 11 -7.50 1.03 -6.16
C GLU A 11 -7.47 0.98 -4.64
N HIS A 12 -6.35 0.55 -4.05
CA HIS A 12 -6.19 0.56 -2.60
C HIS A 12 -6.18 1.99 -2.04
N LEU A 13 -5.68 2.99 -2.79
CA LEU A 13 -5.79 4.40 -2.39
C LEU A 13 -7.23 4.91 -2.43
N GLY A 14 -8.07 4.34 -3.30
CA GLY A 14 -9.50 4.68 -3.37
C GLY A 14 -10.26 4.37 -2.08
N LEU A 15 -9.76 3.43 -1.25
CA LEU A 15 -10.32 3.13 0.07
C LEU A 15 -10.15 4.27 1.08
N TRP A 16 -9.31 5.26 0.77
CA TRP A 16 -9.07 6.43 1.60
C TRP A 16 -10.06 7.58 1.30
N ASN A 17 -10.58 7.65 0.06
CA ASN A 17 -11.42 8.76 -0.39
C ASN A 17 -12.91 8.62 -0.05
N SER A 18 -13.31 7.59 0.70
CA SER A 18 -14.72 7.35 1.06
C SER A 18 -15.26 8.29 2.16
N GLY A 19 -14.43 9.14 2.75
CA GLY A 19 -14.83 10.05 3.83
C GLY A 19 -14.96 9.37 5.20
N ASP A 20 -14.79 8.05 5.28
CA ASP A 20 -14.60 7.31 6.52
C ASP A 20 -13.13 7.36 6.91
N SER A 21 -12.85 7.90 8.10
CA SER A 21 -11.49 7.97 8.67
C SER A 21 -11.01 6.62 9.25
N HIS A 22 -11.82 5.57 9.14
CA HIS A 22 -11.50 4.27 9.73
C HIS A 22 -10.88 3.34 8.69
N PHE A 23 -9.73 2.76 9.04
CA PHE A 23 -9.05 1.80 8.18
C PHE A 23 -9.86 0.49 8.06
N ASP A 24 -10.49 0.26 6.92
CA ASP A 24 -11.15 -1.01 6.60
C ASP A 24 -10.12 -2.05 6.12
N VAL A 25 -9.61 -2.81 7.09
CA VAL A 25 -8.65 -3.89 6.87
C VAL A 25 -9.18 -4.98 5.92
N ASN A 26 -10.49 -5.24 5.90
CA ASN A 26 -11.08 -6.30 5.06
C ASN A 26 -11.10 -5.87 3.59
N SER A 27 -11.50 -4.63 3.33
CA SER A 27 -11.46 -4.04 2.00
C SER A 27 -10.02 -3.92 1.49
N TYR A 28 -9.09 -3.47 2.34
CA TYR A 28 -7.66 -3.38 2.00
C TYR A 28 -7.08 -4.74 1.60
N LYS A 29 -7.27 -5.78 2.43
CA LYS A 29 -6.83 -7.15 2.12
C LYS A 29 -7.47 -7.68 0.83
N SER A 30 -8.75 -7.40 0.61
CA SER A 30 -9.46 -7.85 -0.59
C SER A 30 -8.88 -7.25 -1.86
N VAL A 31 -8.57 -5.94 -1.85
CA VAL A 31 -7.93 -5.25 -2.98
C VAL A 31 -6.54 -5.83 -3.25
N LEU A 32 -5.67 -5.90 -2.23
CA LEU A 32 -4.31 -6.42 -2.40
C LEU A 32 -4.30 -7.86 -2.92
N ASN A 33 -5.14 -8.73 -2.35
CA ASN A 33 -5.23 -10.13 -2.76
C ASN A 33 -5.73 -10.28 -4.20
N ARG A 34 -6.66 -9.42 -4.65
CA ARG A 34 -7.13 -9.44 -6.05
C ARG A 34 -5.98 -9.13 -7.01
N TRP A 35 -5.16 -8.12 -6.73
CA TRP A 35 -4.02 -7.76 -7.58
C TRP A 35 -2.91 -8.81 -7.57
N GLN A 36 -2.65 -9.44 -6.42
CA GLN A 36 -1.75 -10.60 -6.34
C GLN A 36 -2.24 -11.73 -7.26
N LYS A 37 -3.50 -12.15 -7.15
CA LYS A 37 -4.06 -13.23 -7.98
C LYS A 37 -4.19 -12.88 -9.47
N GLN A 38 -4.49 -11.62 -9.80
CA GLN A 38 -4.65 -11.20 -11.20
C GLN A 38 -3.33 -11.19 -11.98
N LEU A 39 -2.23 -10.81 -11.31
CA LEU A 39 -0.90 -10.74 -11.93
C LEU A 39 -0.04 -11.98 -11.67
N GLU A 40 -0.47 -12.90 -10.81
CA GLU A 40 0.19 -14.19 -10.60
C GLU A 40 0.44 -14.90 -11.94
N ASN A 41 1.72 -15.22 -12.21
CA ASN A 41 2.19 -15.84 -13.46
C ASN A 41 1.89 -15.08 -14.76
N LYS A 42 1.46 -13.81 -14.68
CA LYS A 42 1.05 -12.99 -15.84
C LYS A 42 1.70 -11.61 -15.88
N GLY A 43 2.25 -11.14 -14.76
CA GLY A 43 2.89 -9.85 -14.64
C GLY A 43 3.65 -9.72 -13.32
N TRP A 44 4.00 -8.47 -12.97
CA TRP A 44 4.72 -8.15 -11.74
C TRP A 44 4.11 -6.92 -11.08
N ASN A 45 3.76 -7.01 -9.81
CA ASN A 45 3.19 -5.89 -9.06
C ASN A 45 4.29 -4.86 -8.72
N ALA A 46 3.97 -3.57 -8.86
CA ALA A 46 4.70 -2.50 -8.19
C ALA A 46 3.97 -2.18 -6.88
N LEU A 47 4.59 -2.49 -5.75
CA LEU A 47 3.99 -2.43 -4.41
C LEU A 47 4.35 -1.09 -3.76
N PHE A 48 3.36 -0.31 -3.37
CA PHE A 48 3.57 0.97 -2.69
C PHE A 48 2.41 1.26 -1.76
N ILE A 49 2.66 2.11 -0.76
CA ILE A 49 1.64 2.62 0.16
C ILE A 49 1.70 4.14 0.35
N GLU A 50 2.77 4.80 -0.14
CA GLU A 50 2.96 6.25 -0.13
C GLU A 50 3.56 6.72 -1.47
N ASN A 51 3.29 7.97 -1.82
CA ASN A 51 3.96 8.71 -2.90
C ASN A 51 3.79 10.22 -2.64
N HIS A 52 4.20 11.07 -3.58
CA HIS A 52 4.14 12.53 -3.44
C HIS A 52 2.72 13.13 -3.43
N ASP A 53 1.71 12.38 -3.89
CA ASP A 53 0.30 12.80 -3.97
C ASP A 53 -0.55 12.25 -2.81
N GLN A 54 0.04 11.43 -1.93
CA GLN A 54 -0.64 10.78 -0.81
C GLN A 54 -0.04 11.26 0.52
N PRO A 55 -0.86 11.46 1.56
CA PRO A 55 -0.37 11.74 2.91
C PRO A 55 0.36 10.51 3.47
N ARG A 56 1.04 10.73 4.59
CA ARG A 56 1.72 9.66 5.32
C ARG A 56 0.75 8.57 5.75
N ARG A 57 1.14 7.33 5.56
CA ARG A 57 0.31 6.16 5.84
C ARG A 57 0.08 6.00 7.34
N VAL A 58 1.11 6.27 8.15
CA VAL A 58 1.02 6.20 9.61
C VAL A 58 -0.01 7.17 10.18
N SER A 59 -0.11 8.39 9.63
CA SER A 59 -1.08 9.41 10.08
C SER A 59 -2.52 9.18 9.56
N THR A 60 -2.71 8.31 8.58
CA THR A 60 -4.04 8.09 7.96
C THR A 60 -4.66 6.77 8.36
N TRP A 61 -3.92 5.68 8.28
CA TRP A 61 -4.40 4.32 8.59
C TRP A 61 -3.64 3.65 9.73
N GLY A 62 -2.62 4.32 10.26
CA GLY A 62 -1.93 3.94 11.48
C GLY A 62 -2.40 4.76 12.68
N ASP A 63 -1.51 4.88 13.64
CA ASP A 63 -1.64 5.72 14.82
C ASP A 63 -0.28 6.40 15.00
N ASP A 64 -0.19 7.71 14.76
CA ASP A 64 1.05 8.49 14.80
C ASP A 64 1.34 9.12 16.16
N ASP A 65 0.59 8.73 17.21
CA ASP A 65 0.77 9.20 18.59
C ASP A 65 1.28 8.06 19.48
N LYS A 66 0.43 7.05 19.73
CA LYS A 66 0.71 5.98 20.69
C LYS A 66 1.38 4.76 20.07
N TYR A 67 1.04 4.43 18.82
CA TYR A 67 1.50 3.21 18.14
C TYR A 67 2.21 3.53 16.83
N TRP A 68 2.97 4.61 16.80
CA TRP A 68 3.67 5.09 15.60
C TRP A 68 4.52 3.99 14.97
N TYR A 69 5.43 3.39 15.75
CA TYR A 69 6.33 2.36 15.25
C TYR A 69 5.59 1.07 14.86
N GLU A 70 4.68 0.59 15.71
CA GLU A 70 3.94 -0.66 15.48
C GLU A 70 3.02 -0.55 14.27
N SER A 71 2.36 0.58 14.08
CA SER A 71 1.45 0.79 12.96
C SER A 71 2.22 0.98 11.65
N ALA A 72 3.33 1.74 11.65
CA ALA A 72 4.20 1.89 10.49
C ALA A 72 4.80 0.54 10.05
N THR A 73 5.38 -0.21 10.99
CA THR A 73 5.98 -1.52 10.70
C THR A 73 4.96 -2.58 10.29
N SER A 74 3.73 -2.53 10.82
CA SER A 74 2.62 -3.39 10.39
C SER A 74 2.26 -3.14 8.93
N HIS A 75 2.09 -1.89 8.53
CA HIS A 75 1.81 -1.55 7.12
C HIS A 75 2.98 -1.94 6.22
N ALA A 76 4.21 -1.68 6.66
CA ALA A 76 5.43 -2.09 5.96
C ALA A 76 5.44 -3.61 5.71
N ALA A 77 5.24 -4.42 6.75
CA ALA A 77 5.22 -5.87 6.64
C ALA A 77 4.14 -6.35 5.65
N VAL A 78 2.95 -5.74 5.66
CA VAL A 78 1.85 -6.14 4.76
C VAL A 78 2.23 -5.95 3.29
N TYR A 79 2.84 -4.83 2.90
CA TYR A 79 3.14 -4.56 1.49
C TYR A 79 4.51 -5.09 1.04
N PHE A 80 5.55 -5.06 1.89
CA PHE A 80 6.88 -5.56 1.54
C PHE A 80 6.94 -7.06 1.31
N LEU A 81 6.12 -7.83 2.04
CA LEU A 81 6.16 -9.29 2.00
C LEU A 81 5.26 -9.89 0.90
N GLN A 82 4.73 -9.06 0.01
CA GLN A 82 3.96 -9.51 -1.15
C GLN A 82 4.85 -9.79 -2.36
N GLN A 83 4.32 -10.55 -3.34
CA GLN A 83 5.02 -10.76 -4.60
C GLN A 83 4.98 -9.49 -5.45
N GLY A 84 6.15 -8.89 -5.67
CA GLY A 84 6.30 -7.69 -6.47
C GLY A 84 7.58 -6.94 -6.15
N THR A 85 7.70 -5.73 -6.67
CA THR A 85 8.80 -4.80 -6.33
C THR A 85 8.27 -3.74 -5.38
N PRO A 86 8.75 -3.69 -4.12
CA PRO A 86 8.36 -2.66 -3.17
C PRO A 86 9.03 -1.32 -3.48
N PHE A 87 8.24 -0.24 -3.34
CA PHE A 87 8.66 1.14 -3.48
C PHE A 87 8.48 1.85 -2.13
N ILE A 88 9.54 2.50 -1.67
CA ILE A 88 9.56 3.34 -0.48
C ILE A 88 9.54 4.80 -0.95
N TYR A 89 8.61 5.60 -0.46
CA TYR A 89 8.66 7.05 -0.66
C TYR A 89 9.57 7.71 0.38
N GLN A 90 10.28 8.78 0.01
CA GLN A 90 11.24 9.44 0.90
C GLN A 90 10.60 9.81 2.26
N GLY A 91 11.24 9.37 3.34
CA GLY A 91 10.79 9.58 4.70
C GLY A 91 9.87 8.49 5.23
N GLN A 92 9.32 7.61 4.39
CA GLN A 92 8.53 6.45 4.81
C GLN A 92 9.39 5.44 5.60
N GLU A 93 10.71 5.41 5.37
CA GLU A 93 11.65 4.59 6.13
C GLU A 93 11.99 5.16 7.51
N LEU A 94 11.64 6.43 7.74
CA LEU A 94 11.91 7.15 8.99
C LEU A 94 10.68 7.22 9.90
N VAL A 95 9.50 6.87 9.37
CA VAL A 95 8.19 7.03 10.03
C VAL A 95 7.33 5.79 9.95
#